data_AF-A0AAU6BD59-F1
#
_entry.id   AF-A0AAU6BD59-F1
#
_cell.length_a   1.000
_cell.length_b   1.000
_cell.length_c   1.000
_cell.angle_alpha   90.00
_cell.angle_beta   90.00
_cell.angle_gamma   90.00
#
_symmetry.space_group_name_H-M   'P 1'
#
loop_
_entity.id
_entity.type
_entity.pdbx_description
1 polymer ?
#
loop_
_entity_poly.entity_id
_entity_poly.type
_entity_poly.pdbx_seq_one_letter_code
_entity_poly.pdbx_strand_id
1 'polypeptide(L)'
;MARTFLCLTGRYRAASTYGAVGNGRKELTPDPLIDFATVWGIPADTLSVLTGVDLPEATPPSDPAAADVAGLLWEARRLTLDQIRRVGDTARAMPRA
;
A
#
# COMPACT_ATOMS: atom_id res chain seq x y z
N MET A 1 1.63 -7.54 -4.54
CA MET A 1 1.50 -6.16 -5.04
C MET A 1 0.08 -5.87 -5.49
N ALA A 2 -0.36 -6.14 -6.73
CA ALA A 2 -1.69 -5.69 -7.21
C ALA A 2 -2.88 -6.08 -6.30
N ARG A 3 -2.88 -7.30 -5.75
CA ARG A 3 -3.91 -7.73 -4.79
C ARG A 3 -3.92 -6.92 -3.49
N THR A 4 -2.75 -6.57 -2.97
CA THR A 4 -2.61 -5.73 -1.76
C THR A 4 -3.24 -4.37 -1.98
N PHE A 5 -2.91 -3.72 -3.11
CA PHE A 5 -3.49 -2.44 -3.48
C PHE A 5 -5.00 -2.54 -3.64
N LEU A 6 -5.50 -3.53 -4.38
CA LEU A 6 -6.94 -3.74 -4.53
C LEU A 6 -7.64 -3.89 -3.16
N CYS A 7 -7.09 -4.71 -2.26
CA CYS A 7 -7.69 -4.93 -0.94
C CYS A 7 -7.71 -3.69 -0.05
N LEU A 8 -6.74 -2.78 -0.21
CA LEU A 8 -6.58 -1.61 0.67
C LEU A 8 -7.19 -0.34 0.09
N THR A 9 -7.25 -0.20 -1.24
CA THR A 9 -7.68 1.04 -1.91
C THR A 9 -8.98 0.86 -2.70
N GLY A 10 -9.44 -0.39 -2.88
CA GLY A 10 -10.57 -0.71 -3.75
C GLY A 10 -10.26 -0.51 -5.25
N ARG A 11 -9.05 -0.12 -5.62
CA ARG A 11 -8.67 0.19 -7.00
C ARG A 11 -7.78 -0.91 -7.58
N TYR A 12 -8.23 -1.51 -8.67
CA TYR A 12 -7.42 -2.47 -9.39
C TYR A 12 -6.56 -1.79 -10.46
N ARG A 13 -5.24 -2.01 -10.40
CA ARG A 13 -4.28 -1.71 -11.47
C ARG A 13 -3.35 -2.90 -11.66
N ALA A 14 -2.83 -3.06 -12.88
CA ALA A 14 -1.86 -4.10 -13.17
C ALA A 14 -0.62 -3.96 -12.26
N ALA A 15 -0.08 -5.08 -11.77
CA ALA A 15 1.13 -5.08 -10.94
C ALA A 15 2.32 -4.41 -11.64
N SER A 16 2.41 -4.57 -12.96
CA SER A 16 3.42 -3.91 -13.80
C SER A 16 3.29 -2.39 -13.82
N THR A 17 2.08 -1.83 -13.63
CA THR A 17 1.88 -0.38 -13.54
C THR A 17 2.47 0.16 -12.25
N TYR A 18 2.15 -0.45 -11.10
CA TYR A 18 2.76 -0.07 -9.82
C TYR A 18 4.28 -0.24 -9.85
N GLY A 19 4.76 -1.33 -10.44
CA GLY A 19 6.18 -1.56 -10.65
C GLY A 19 6.83 -0.48 -11.51
N ALA A 20 6.22 -0.08 -12.64
CA ALA A 20 6.75 0.97 -13.50
C ALA A 20 6.81 2.33 -12.79
N VAL A 21 5.78 2.70 -12.04
CA VAL A 21 5.77 3.95 -11.26
C VAL A 21 6.83 3.93 -10.16
N GLY A 22 6.87 2.87 -9.34
CA GLY A 22 7.85 2.74 -8.26
C GLY A 22 9.32 2.68 -8.73
N ASN A 23 9.56 2.27 -9.99
CA ASN A 23 10.88 2.28 -10.60
C ASN A 23 11.17 3.55 -11.44
N GLY A 24 10.31 4.57 -11.38
CA GLY A 24 10.47 5.81 -12.15
C GLY A 24 10.35 5.66 -13.66
N ARG A 25 9.83 4.53 -14.15
CA ARG A 25 9.61 4.25 -15.59
C ARG A 25 8.28 4.77 -16.10
N LYS A 26 7.40 5.19 -15.19
CA LYS A 26 6.12 5.82 -15.48
C LYS A 26 5.92 6.95 -14.47
N GLU A 27 5.36 8.05 -14.94
CA GLU A 27 5.05 9.22 -14.11
C GLU A 27 4.13 8.85 -12.95
N LEU A 28 4.41 9.44 -11.79
CA LEU A 28 3.57 9.34 -10.60
C LEU A 28 2.42 10.35 -10.74
N THR A 29 1.21 9.83 -10.94
CA THR A 29 -0.02 10.64 -10.97
C THR A 29 -0.75 10.60 -9.62
N PRO A 30 -1.75 11.46 -9.37
CA PRO A 30 -2.43 11.55 -8.07
C PRO A 30 -3.03 10.22 -7.59
N ASP A 31 -3.62 9.44 -8.50
CA ASP A 31 -4.22 8.17 -8.15
C ASP A 31 -3.21 7.12 -7.62
N PRO A 32 -2.14 6.77 -8.37
CA PRO A 32 -1.06 5.94 -7.82
C PRO A 32 -0.46 6.51 -6.53
N LEU A 33 -0.35 7.83 -6.37
CA LEU A 33 0.16 8.42 -5.13
C LEU A 33 -0.75 8.09 -3.93
N ILE A 34 -2.06 8.28 -4.06
CA ILE A 34 -3.04 7.90 -3.02
C ILE A 34 -2.99 6.40 -2.75
N ASP A 35 -2.87 5.59 -3.80
CA ASP A 35 -2.73 4.15 -3.71
C ASP A 35 -1.48 3.76 -2.90
N PHE A 36 -0.34 4.39 -3.18
CA PHE A 36 0.93 4.17 -2.46
C PHE A 36 0.88 4.65 -1.01
N ALA A 37 0.33 5.85 -0.79
CA ALA A 37 0.14 6.44 0.53
C ALA A 37 -0.66 5.49 1.44
N THR A 38 -1.75 4.92 0.91
CA THR A 38 -2.58 3.94 1.63
C THR A 38 -1.79 2.68 1.99
N VAL A 39 -1.08 2.09 1.02
CA VAL A 39 -0.32 0.84 1.25
C VAL A 39 0.83 1.03 2.24
N TRP A 40 1.44 2.22 2.27
CA TRP A 40 2.53 2.54 3.19
C TRP A 40 2.06 3.14 4.52
N GLY A 41 0.77 3.44 4.68
CA GLY A 41 0.23 4.06 5.89
C GLY A 41 0.77 5.47 6.11
N ILE A 42 1.10 6.18 5.02
CA ILE A 42 1.59 7.55 5.04
C ILE A 42 0.45 8.46 4.57
N PRO A 43 0.22 9.63 5.20
CA PRO A 43 -0.75 10.59 4.70
C PRO A 43 -0.44 11.02 3.26
N ALA A 44 -1.46 11.03 2.39
CA ALA A 44 -1.27 11.33 0.97
C ALA A 44 -0.79 12.77 0.73
N ASP A 45 -1.25 13.71 1.55
CA ASP A 45 -0.78 15.10 1.59
C ASP A 45 0.71 15.22 1.96
N THR A 46 1.20 14.35 2.83
CA THR A 46 2.63 14.29 3.16
C THR A 46 3.42 13.80 1.95
N LEU A 47 2.93 12.78 1.26
CA LEU A 47 3.59 12.25 0.07
C LEU A 47 3.52 13.25 -1.10
N SER A 48 2.43 13.99 -1.25
CA SER A 48 2.28 15.00 -2.31
C SER A 48 3.30 16.12 -2.19
N VAL A 49 3.59 16.59 -0.97
CA VAL A 49 4.65 17.58 -0.71
C VAL A 49 6.02 17.06 -1.16
N LEU A 50 6.32 15.79 -0.88
CA LEU A 50 7.61 15.18 -1.25
C LEU A 50 7.75 14.94 -2.76
N THR A 51 6.63 14.68 -3.44
CA THR A 51 6.64 14.31 -4.87
C THR A 51 6.25 15.45 -5.80
N GLY A 52 5.74 16.57 -5.28
CA GLY A 52 5.21 17.69 -6.08
C GLY A 52 3.96 17.34 -6.89
N VAL A 53 3.20 16.34 -6.48
CA VAL A 53 2.00 15.86 -7.20
C VAL A 53 0.77 16.48 -6.56
N ASP A 54 0.05 17.33 -7.29
CA ASP A 54 -1.16 17.96 -6.77
C ASP A 54 -2.28 16.94 -6.56
N LEU A 55 -2.87 16.93 -5.36
CA LEU A 55 -3.99 16.06 -5.02
C LEU A 55 -5.34 16.77 -5.23
N PRO A 56 -6.40 16.02 -5.55
CA PRO A 56 -7.76 16.55 -5.52
C PRO A 56 -8.11 17.06 -4.11
N GLU A 57 -8.87 18.16 -4.05
CA GLU A 57 -9.25 18.87 -2.82
C GLU A 57 -9.94 17.98 -1.78
N ALA A 58 -10.60 16.90 -2.22
CA ALA A 58 -11.18 15.87 -1.37
C ALA A 58 -10.42 14.55 -1.51
N THR A 59 -9.39 14.35 -0.68
CA THR A 59 -8.82 13.01 -0.47
C THR A 59 -9.66 12.30 0.60
N PRO A 60 -10.20 11.10 0.32
CA PRO A 60 -10.96 10.37 1.32
C PRO A 60 -10.10 10.10 2.57
N PRO A 61 -10.70 10.15 3.78
CA PRO A 61 -9.98 9.85 5.01
C PRO A 61 -9.39 8.43 4.97
N SER A 62 -8.22 8.25 5.57
CA SER A 62 -7.55 6.96 5.63
C SER A 62 -8.40 5.93 6.37
N ASP A 63 -8.59 4.76 5.75
CA ASP A 63 -9.25 3.61 6.38
C ASP A 63 -8.38 3.10 7.56
N PRO A 64 -8.88 3.06 8.80
CA PRO A 64 -8.15 2.54 9.95
C PRO A 64 -7.64 1.11 9.74
N ALA A 65 -8.42 0.27 9.08
CA ALA A 65 -8.00 -1.11 8.77
C ALA A 65 -6.83 -1.11 7.78
N ALA A 66 -6.79 -0.16 6.84
CA ALA A 66 -5.65 -0.01 5.94
C ALA A 66 -4.39 0.48 6.66
N ALA A 67 -4.53 1.35 7.66
CA ALA A 67 -3.42 1.79 8.51
C ALA A 67 -2.81 0.62 9.32
N ASP A 68 -3.65 -0.23 9.91
CA ASP A 68 -3.19 -1.43 10.63
C ASP A 68 -2.44 -2.39 9.70
N VAL A 69 -3.00 -2.63 8.50
CA VAL A 69 -2.35 -3.51 7.50
C VAL A 69 -1.04 -2.90 7.00
N ALA A 70 -0.97 -1.58 6.82
CA ALA A 70 0.27 -0.90 6.45
C ALA A 70 1.35 -1.08 7.53
N GLY A 71 0.98 -0.99 8.80
CA GLY A 71 1.87 -1.32 9.92
C GLY A 71 2.40 -2.76 9.85
N LEU A 72 1.52 -3.73 9.59
CA LEU A 72 1.93 -5.13 9.39
C LEU A 72 2.87 -5.30 8.19
N LEU A 73 2.61 -4.61 7.08
CA LEU A 73 3.46 -4.65 5.89
C LEU A 73 4.86 -4.09 6.17
N TRP A 74 4.93 -3.01 6.96
CA TRP A 74 6.19 -2.38 7.35
C TRP A 74 7.06 -3.31 8.20
N GLU A 75 6.47 -3.99 9.17
CA GLU A 75 7.18 -4.98 9.99
C GLU A 75 7.55 -6.22 9.19
N ALA A 76 6.65 -6.70 8.34
CA ALA A 76 6.89 -7.87 7.49
C ALA A 76 8.09 -7.68 6.54
N ARG A 77 8.38 -6.46 6.10
CA ARG A 77 9.55 -6.14 5.26
C ARG A 77 10.89 -6.52 5.91
N ARG A 78 10.96 -6.53 7.25
CA ARG A 78 12.20 -6.85 8.01
C ARG A 78 12.42 -8.35 8.15
N LEU A 79 11.44 -9.16 7.76
CA LEU A 79 11.47 -10.61 7.93
C LEU A 79 12.19 -11.30 6.77
N THR A 80 12.84 -12.41 7.08
CA THR A 80 13.34 -13.34 6.07
C THR A 80 12.19 -14.08 5.39
N LEU A 81 12.47 -14.70 4.25
CA LEU A 81 11.48 -15.51 3.53
C LEU A 81 10.86 -16.62 4.41
N ASP A 82 11.65 -17.25 5.27
CA ASP A 82 11.14 -18.31 6.15
C ASP A 82 10.34 -17.76 7.33
N GLN A 83 10.68 -16.56 7.82
CA GLN A 83 9.87 -15.87 8.81
C GLN A 83 8.52 -15.44 8.24
N ILE A 84 8.48 -14.86 7.03
CA ILE A 84 7.21 -14.43 6.42
C ILE A 84 6.31 -15.62 6.04
N ARG A 85 6.89 -16.76 5.63
CA ARG A 85 6.15 -18.01 5.43
C ARG A 85 5.47 -18.45 6.72
N ARG A 86 6.21 -18.51 7.84
CA ARG A 86 5.68 -18.87 9.16
C ARG A 86 4.57 -17.93 9.63
N VAL A 87 4.73 -16.62 9.45
CA VAL A 87 3.66 -15.64 9.75
C VAL A 87 2.41 -15.93 8.91
N GLY A 88 2.57 -16.21 7.62
CA GLY A 88 1.45 -16.55 6.74
C GLY A 88 0.76 -17.86 7.11
N ASP A 89 1.51 -18.88 7.50
CA ASP A 89 0.96 -20.17 7.98
C ASP A 89 0.19 -19.98 9.29
N THR A 90 0.74 -19.20 10.22
CA THR A 90 0.09 -18.87 11.49
C THR A 90 -1.23 -18.14 11.24
N ALA A 91 -1.22 -17.11 10.40
CA ALA A 91 -2.43 -16.35 10.07
C ALA A 91 -3.52 -17.20 9.40
N ARG A 92 -3.15 -18.19 8.58
CA ARG A 92 -4.10 -19.14 7.97
C ARG A 92 -4.70 -20.12 8.98
N ALA A 93 -3.95 -20.47 10.02
CA ALA A 93 -4.41 -21.36 11.08
C ALA A 93 -5.27 -20.65 12.13
N MET A 94 -5.27 -19.32 12.16
CA MET A 94 -6.13 -18.54 13.06
C MET A 94 -7.61 -18.72 12.65
N PRO A 95 -8.51 -18.96 13.62
CA PRO A 95 -9.94 -18.95 13.34
C PRO A 95 -10.35 -17.56 12.84
N ARG A 96 -11.31 -17.51 11.92
CA ARG A 96 -11.89 -16.23 11.49
C ARG A 96 -12.61 -15.61 12.69
N ALA A 97 -12.30 -14.34 12.96
CA ALA A 97 -13.02 -13.51 13.91
C ALA A 97 -14.44 -13.21 13.40
#